data_AF-A0A960DYF6-F1
#
_entry.id   AF-A0A960DYF6-F1
#
_cell.length_a   1.000
_cell.length_b   1.000
_cell.length_c   1.000
_cell.angle_alpha   90.00
_cell.angle_beta   90.00
_cell.angle_gamma   90.00
#
_symmetry.space_group_name_H-M   'P 1'
#
loop_
_entity.id
_entity.type
_entity.pdbx_description
1 polymer ?
#
loop_
_entity_poly.entity_id
_entity_poly.type
_entity_poly.pdbx_seq_one_letter_code
_entity_poly.pdbx_strand_id
1 'polypeptide(L)'
;MPDHERRVGREVSGDTGGEPWWRAIVPADPRRVGSEPDYRFTLANERTFLAWIRTALALAAGGLGAIALLPDLTGSHVLGVALLGLSCVTSAVAYRRWARNEAAMRLQRPLAPSRLPAIMTAGAALFALLGAVLLLLDAR
;
A
#
# COMPACT_ATOMS: atom_id res chain seq x y z
N MET A 1 48.86 35.83 6.14
CA MET A 1 47.84 34.97 6.76
C MET A 1 46.58 35.04 5.89
N PRO A 2 46.31 34.08 4.98
CA PRO A 2 45.07 34.08 4.20
C PRO A 2 44.08 32.98 4.62
N ASP A 3 42.81 33.35 4.52
CA ASP A 3 41.61 32.67 5.00
C ASP A 3 41.36 31.29 4.38
N HIS A 4 41.09 30.30 5.24
CA HIS A 4 40.87 28.89 4.91
C HIS A 4 39.37 28.51 4.91
N GLU A 5 38.45 29.48 4.95
CA GLU A 5 37.02 29.22 5.22
C GLU A 5 36.09 29.16 3.98
N ARG A 6 36.51 28.61 2.83
CA ARG A 6 35.56 28.50 1.68
C ARG A 6 35.65 27.25 0.83
N ARG A 7 35.69 26.03 1.40
CA ARG A 7 35.44 24.80 0.61
C ARG A 7 34.84 23.64 1.42
N VAL A 8 33.65 23.81 1.99
CA VAL A 8 32.79 22.63 2.25
C VAL A 8 31.34 22.95 1.85
N GLY A 9 31.18 23.34 0.59
CA GLY A 9 29.91 23.41 -0.11
C GLY A 9 30.08 22.76 -1.46
N ARG A 10 29.62 21.51 -1.59
CA ARG A 10 29.19 20.82 -2.84
C ARG A 10 28.69 19.44 -2.44
N GLU A 11 27.37 19.31 -2.34
CA GLU A 11 26.55 18.71 -3.40
C GLU A 11 26.91 17.23 -3.62
N VAL A 12 26.32 16.38 -2.77
CA VAL A 12 26.01 15.00 -3.19
C VAL A 12 24.78 15.10 -4.10
N SER A 13 24.97 15.62 -5.31
CA SER A 13 24.00 15.49 -6.40
C SER A 13 24.60 14.53 -7.40
N GLY A 14 24.51 13.23 -7.09
CA GLY A 14 24.66 12.18 -8.08
C GLY A 14 23.45 12.23 -9.00
N ASP A 15 23.49 13.12 -9.99
CA ASP A 15 22.59 13.12 -11.13
C ASP A 15 22.86 11.83 -11.93
N THR A 16 22.10 10.79 -11.60
CA THR A 16 21.91 9.65 -12.47
C THR A 16 20.73 10.02 -13.36
N GLY A 17 21.02 10.44 -14.59
CA GLY A 17 20.06 10.91 -15.59
C GLY A 17 19.03 9.87 -16.08
N GLY A 18 18.69 8.88 -15.27
CA GLY A 18 17.52 8.03 -15.44
C GLY A 18 16.48 8.40 -14.39
N GLU A 19 15.27 8.73 -14.83
CA GLU A 19 14.11 8.81 -13.93
C GLU A 19 14.09 7.56 -13.04
N PRO A 20 14.22 7.69 -11.71
CA PRO A 20 14.46 6.54 -10.87
C PRO A 20 13.29 5.56 -10.93
N TRP A 21 13.57 4.26 -11.07
CA TRP A 21 12.56 3.20 -11.27
C TRP A 21 11.41 3.22 -10.26
N TRP A 22 11.65 3.70 -9.04
CA TRP A 22 10.64 3.80 -7.99
C TRP A 22 9.53 4.81 -8.34
N ARG A 23 9.79 5.81 -9.20
CA ARG A 23 8.76 6.76 -9.69
C ARG A 23 7.67 6.08 -10.53
N ALA A 24 7.97 4.95 -11.15
CA ALA A 24 6.94 4.16 -11.85
C ALA A 24 5.95 3.48 -10.89
N ILE A 25 6.35 3.28 -9.63
CA ILE A 25 5.60 2.50 -8.63
C ILE A 25 4.92 3.43 -7.63
N VAL A 26 5.60 4.50 -7.22
CA VAL A 26 5.10 5.50 -6.27
C VAL A 26 4.35 6.59 -7.04
N PRO A 27 3.03 6.75 -6.81
CA PRO A 27 2.30 7.90 -7.34
C PRO A 27 2.99 9.22 -6.99
N ALA A 28 3.10 10.13 -7.95
CA ALA A 28 3.56 11.49 -7.69
C ALA A 28 2.68 12.16 -6.60
N ASP A 29 3.28 13.03 -5.79
CA ASP A 29 2.55 13.75 -4.74
C ASP A 29 1.41 14.57 -5.36
N PRO A 30 0.14 14.22 -5.07
CA PRO A 30 -1.02 14.90 -5.66
C PRO A 30 -1.07 16.39 -5.31
N ARG A 31 -0.44 16.81 -4.21
CA ARG A 31 -0.48 18.19 -3.72
C ARG A 31 0.28 19.18 -4.61
N ARG A 32 1.13 18.67 -5.51
CA ARG A 32 1.94 19.49 -6.42
C ARG A 32 1.18 19.94 -7.68
N VAL A 33 -0.06 19.49 -7.87
CA VAL A 33 -0.86 19.78 -9.07
C VAL A 33 -2.23 20.34 -8.71
N GLY A 34 -2.81 21.10 -9.65
CA GLY A 34 -4.18 21.59 -9.57
C GLY A 34 -4.46 22.57 -8.43
N SER A 35 -5.74 22.83 -8.20
CA SER A 35 -6.22 23.65 -7.08
C SER A 35 -6.58 22.77 -5.88
N GLU A 36 -6.57 23.33 -4.67
CA GLU A 36 -7.06 22.66 -3.47
C GLU A 36 -8.49 22.13 -3.70
N PRO A 37 -8.75 20.82 -3.51
CA PRO A 37 -10.11 20.27 -3.61
C PRO A 37 -10.97 20.75 -2.44
N ASP A 38 -12.29 20.67 -2.62
CA ASP A 38 -13.21 20.84 -1.51
C ASP A 38 -12.95 19.77 -0.44
N TYR A 39 -12.71 20.24 0.79
CA TYR A 39 -12.34 19.45 1.95
C TYR A 39 -13.25 18.24 2.18
N ARG A 40 -14.55 18.34 1.89
CA ARG A 40 -15.50 17.22 2.08
C ARG A 40 -15.14 15.99 1.25
N PHE A 41 -14.61 16.17 0.05
CA PHE A 41 -14.23 15.08 -0.84
C PHE A 41 -12.89 14.48 -0.44
N THR A 42 -11.92 15.31 -0.06
CA THR A 42 -10.65 14.85 0.51
C THR A 42 -10.88 14.02 1.77
N LEU A 43 -11.74 14.46 2.69
CA LEU A 43 -12.10 13.72 3.90
C LEU A 43 -12.80 12.38 3.59
N ALA A 44 -13.64 12.33 2.55
CA ALA A 44 -14.26 11.07 2.11
C ALA A 44 -13.22 10.08 1.53
N ASN A 45 -12.25 10.59 0.77
CA ASN A 45 -11.15 9.82 0.21
C ASN A 45 -10.26 9.25 1.32
N GLU A 46 -9.92 10.07 2.32
CA GLU A 46 -9.13 9.68 3.49
C GLU A 46 -9.83 8.58 4.31
N ARG A 47 -11.13 8.73 4.63
CA ARG A 47 -11.88 7.69 5.35
C ARG A 47 -11.85 6.35 4.62
N THR A 48 -11.95 6.37 3.30
CA THR A 48 -11.86 5.15 2.49
C THR A 48 -10.45 4.57 2.55
N PHE A 49 -9.41 5.41 2.44
CA PHE A 49 -8.02 4.97 2.61
C PHE A 49 -7.80 4.31 3.98
N LEU A 50 -8.21 4.95 5.07
CA LEU A 50 -8.08 4.42 6.42
C LEU A 50 -8.83 3.11 6.63
N ALA A 51 -10.02 2.98 6.04
CA ALA A 51 -10.76 1.72 6.06
C ALA A 51 -9.99 0.58 5.38
N TRP A 52 -9.23 0.87 4.32
CA TRP A 52 -8.40 -0.10 3.62
C TRP A 52 -7.11 -0.45 4.38
N ILE A 53 -6.48 0.54 5.01
CA ILE A 53 -5.33 0.30 5.90
C ILE A 53 -5.73 -0.59 7.06
N ARG A 54 -6.91 -0.38 7.65
CA ARG A 54 -7.45 -1.28 8.69
C ARG A 54 -7.53 -2.73 8.21
N THR A 55 -8.02 -2.98 7.00
CA THR A 55 -8.05 -4.33 6.43
C THR A 55 -6.64 -4.89 6.21
N ALA A 56 -5.70 -4.09 5.71
CA ALA A 56 -4.32 -4.52 5.56
C ALA A 56 -3.69 -4.90 6.91
N LEU A 57 -3.92 -4.12 7.97
CA LEU A 57 -3.43 -4.41 9.31
C LEU A 57 -4.04 -5.69 9.89
N ALA A 58 -5.34 -5.91 9.69
CA ALA A 58 -6.00 -7.15 10.10
C ALA A 58 -5.41 -8.38 9.40
N LEU A 59 -5.12 -8.28 8.10
CA LEU A 59 -4.44 -9.34 7.34
C LEU A 59 -3.01 -9.59 7.84
N ALA A 60 -2.25 -8.54 8.14
CA ALA A 60 -0.91 -8.68 8.70
C ALA A 60 -0.94 -9.36 10.07
N ALA A 61 -1.85 -8.95 10.96
CA ALA A 61 -2.05 -9.57 12.26
C ALA A 61 -2.43 -11.05 12.13
N GLY A 62 -3.32 -11.39 11.19
CA GLY A 62 -3.66 -12.78 10.89
C GLY A 62 -2.48 -13.60 10.37
N GLY A 63 -1.66 -13.02 9.49
CA GLY A 63 -0.48 -13.70 8.95
C GLY A 63 0.61 -13.95 10.00
N LEU A 64 0.89 -12.94 10.84
CA LEU A 64 1.77 -13.09 11.99
C LEU A 64 1.22 -14.11 12.99
N GLY A 65 -0.08 -14.04 13.27
CA GLY A 65 -0.78 -14.99 14.14
C GLY A 65 -0.69 -16.43 13.64
N ALA A 66 -0.83 -16.66 12.33
CA ALA A 66 -0.68 -17.99 11.74
C ALA A 66 0.72 -18.57 11.98
N ILE A 67 1.78 -17.77 11.77
CA ILE A 67 3.17 -18.22 11.98
C ILE A 67 3.49 -18.40 13.47
N ALA A 68 3.03 -17.48 14.33
CA ALA A 68 3.43 -17.44 15.72
C ALA A 68 2.59 -18.33 16.64
N LEU A 69 1.29 -18.49 16.35
CA LEU A 69 0.33 -19.15 17.24
C LEU A 69 -0.06 -20.55 16.78
N LEU A 70 0.24 -20.93 15.53
CA LEU A 70 -0.07 -22.25 14.98
C LEU A 70 1.20 -22.96 14.45
N PRO A 71 2.24 -23.16 15.30
CA PRO A 71 3.47 -23.81 14.86
C PRO A 71 3.27 -25.25 14.39
N ASP A 72 2.30 -25.96 14.97
CA ASP A 72 2.01 -27.37 14.67
C ASP A 72 1.09 -27.55 13.45
N LEU A 73 0.44 -26.49 12.98
CA LEU A 73 -0.44 -26.55 11.82
C LEU A 73 0.38 -26.72 10.53
N THR A 74 0.11 -27.78 9.80
CA THR A 74 0.75 -28.04 8.51
C THR A 74 0.46 -26.90 7.53
N GLY A 75 1.49 -26.16 7.11
CA GLY A 75 1.37 -25.04 6.16
C GLY A 75 1.12 -23.67 6.80
N SER A 76 1.20 -23.53 8.13
CA SER A 76 1.09 -22.25 8.86
C SER A 76 1.99 -21.14 8.31
N HIS A 77 3.22 -21.49 7.94
CA HIS A 77 4.18 -20.56 7.34
C HIS A 77 3.75 -20.08 5.96
N VAL A 78 3.26 -20.99 5.11
CA VAL A 78 2.75 -20.64 3.77
C VAL A 78 1.55 -19.71 3.89
N LEU A 79 0.60 -20.06 4.76
CA LEU A 79 -0.58 -19.22 5.04
C LEU A 79 -0.18 -17.85 5.56
N GLY A 80 0.72 -17.79 6.54
CA GLY A 80 1.16 -16.55 7.15
C GLY A 80 1.88 -15.62 6.18
N VAL A 81 2.82 -16.16 5.39
CA VAL A 81 3.51 -15.41 4.33
C VAL A 81 2.51 -14.91 3.28
N ALA A 82 1.51 -15.71 2.92
CA ALA A 82 0.53 -15.30 1.94
C ALA A 82 -0.39 -14.17 2.47
N LEU A 83 -0.82 -14.23 3.72
CA LEU A 83 -1.59 -13.18 4.39
C LEU A 83 -0.78 -11.87 4.52
N LEU A 84 0.50 -11.97 4.85
CA LEU A 84 1.43 -10.83 4.86
C LEU A 84 1.60 -10.22 3.47
N GLY A 85 1.77 -11.06 2.44
CA GLY A 85 1.83 -10.61 1.05
C GLY A 85 0.55 -9.86 0.64
N LEU A 86 -0.62 -10.40 0.98
CA LEU A 86 -1.90 -9.75 0.71
C LEU A 86 -2.04 -8.42 1.46
N SER A 87 -1.57 -8.34 2.72
CA SER A 87 -1.53 -7.09 3.48
C SER A 87 -0.72 -6.01 2.75
N CYS A 88 0.48 -6.35 2.30
CA CYS A 88 1.35 -5.44 1.54
C CYS A 88 0.66 -4.96 0.25
N VAL A 89 0.06 -5.88 -0.52
CA VAL A 89 -0.68 -5.55 -1.75
C VAL A 89 -1.86 -4.64 -1.45
N THR A 90 -2.65 -4.95 -0.41
CA THR A 90 -3.82 -4.16 0.00
C THR A 90 -3.42 -2.73 0.37
N SER A 91 -2.34 -2.57 1.15
CA SER A 91 -1.80 -1.27 1.55
C SER A 91 -1.30 -0.46 0.34
N ALA A 92 -0.54 -1.10 -0.57
CA ALA A 92 -0.04 -0.46 -1.78
C ALA A 92 -1.20 -0.01 -2.71
N VAL A 93 -2.22 -0.85 -2.87
CA VAL A 93 -3.41 -0.52 -3.66
C VAL A 93 -4.20 0.64 -3.02
N ALA A 94 -4.35 0.64 -1.70
CA ALA A 94 -5.02 1.71 -0.96
C ALA A 94 -4.34 3.06 -1.21
N TYR A 95 -3.01 3.11 -1.08
CA TYR A 95 -2.24 4.33 -1.31
C TYR A 95 -2.33 4.81 -2.77
N ARG A 96 -2.15 3.90 -3.75
CA ARG A 96 -2.26 4.24 -5.18
C ARG A 96 -3.64 4.78 -5.55
N ARG A 97 -4.70 4.18 -4.99
CA ARG A 97 -6.08 4.64 -5.18
C ARG A 97 -6.29 6.03 -4.60
N TRP A 98 -5.85 6.24 -3.35
CA TRP A 98 -5.95 7.54 -2.69
C TRP A 98 -5.28 8.64 -3.51
N ALA A 99 -4.02 8.41 -3.92
CA ALA A 99 -3.24 9.41 -4.66
C ALA A 99 -3.84 9.74 -6.04
N ARG A 100 -4.35 8.73 -6.77
CA ARG A 100 -5.03 8.93 -8.06
C ARG A 100 -6.32 9.72 -7.91
N ASN A 101 -7.11 9.43 -6.90
CA ASN A 101 -8.35 10.15 -6.62
C ASN A 101 -8.06 11.60 -6.22
N GLU A 102 -7.07 11.81 -5.36
CA GLU A 102 -6.66 13.15 -4.93
C GLU A 102 -6.18 14.00 -6.12
N ALA A 103 -5.36 13.42 -7.00
CA ALA A 103 -4.90 14.10 -8.21
C ALA A 103 -6.04 14.40 -9.19
N ALA A 104 -7.00 13.48 -9.36
CA ALA A 104 -8.17 13.69 -10.20
C ALA A 104 -9.07 14.82 -9.67
N MET A 105 -9.30 14.87 -8.36
CA MET A 105 -10.08 15.93 -7.71
C MET A 105 -9.40 17.29 -7.87
N ARG A 106 -8.08 17.36 -7.66
CA ARG A 106 -7.27 18.59 -7.84
C ARG A 106 -7.27 19.11 -9.28
N LEU A 107 -7.31 18.21 -10.26
CA LEU A 107 -7.31 18.53 -11.69
C LEU A 107 -8.73 18.67 -12.28
N GLN A 108 -9.78 18.63 -11.45
CA GLN A 108 -11.20 18.62 -11.88
C GLN A 108 -11.51 17.58 -12.97
N ARG A 109 -10.85 16.41 -12.89
CA ARG A 109 -11.08 15.30 -13.82
C ARG A 109 -12.14 14.34 -13.25
N PRO A 110 -12.87 13.63 -14.12
CA PRO A 110 -13.80 12.58 -13.68
C PRO A 110 -13.06 11.54 -12.83
N LEU A 111 -13.69 11.16 -11.71
CA LEU A 111 -13.17 10.14 -10.80
C LEU A 111 -13.05 8.81 -11.56
N ALA A 112 -11.86 8.19 -11.50
CA ALA A 112 -11.61 6.95 -12.22
C ALA A 112 -12.52 5.83 -11.67
N PRO A 113 -13.30 5.12 -12.52
CA PRO A 113 -14.07 3.96 -12.08
C PRO A 113 -13.11 2.88 -11.57
N SER A 114 -13.25 2.52 -10.29
CA SER A 114 -12.29 1.64 -9.63
C SER A 114 -12.82 0.22 -9.55
N ARG A 115 -12.20 -0.71 -10.28
CA ARG A 115 -12.40 -2.18 -10.14
C ARG A 115 -11.69 -2.75 -8.90
N LEU A 116 -10.96 -1.91 -8.15
CA LEU A 116 -10.16 -2.32 -7.00
C LEU A 116 -10.97 -3.00 -5.87
N PRO A 117 -12.20 -2.56 -5.53
CA PRO A 117 -13.00 -3.26 -4.53
C PRO A 117 -13.26 -4.72 -4.91
N ALA A 118 -13.61 -4.98 -6.18
CA ALA A 118 -13.86 -6.34 -6.67
C ALA A 118 -12.61 -7.24 -6.61
N ILE A 119 -11.43 -6.71 -6.95
CA ILE A 119 -10.16 -7.45 -6.89
C ILE A 119 -9.82 -7.81 -5.44
N MET A 120 -10.04 -6.90 -4.49
CA MET A 120 -9.76 -7.17 -3.08
C MET A 120 -10.75 -8.13 -2.45
N THR A 121 -12.04 -8.03 -2.82
CA THR A 121 -13.04 -9.03 -2.42
C THR A 121 -12.66 -10.42 -2.91
N ALA A 122 -12.26 -10.55 -4.17
CA ALA A 122 -11.81 -11.83 -4.74
C ALA A 122 -10.55 -12.36 -4.04
N GLY A 123 -9.55 -11.50 -3.81
CA GLY A 123 -8.33 -11.88 -3.10
C GLY A 123 -8.60 -12.33 -1.65
N ALA A 124 -9.37 -11.55 -0.89
CA ALA A 124 -9.73 -11.89 0.48
C ALA A 124 -10.52 -13.21 0.56
N ALA A 125 -11.48 -13.42 -0.35
CA ALA A 125 -12.27 -14.65 -0.41
C ALA A 125 -11.39 -15.88 -0.71
N LEU A 126 -10.45 -15.77 -1.66
CA LEU A 126 -9.53 -16.85 -2.01
C LEU A 126 -8.66 -17.26 -0.82
N PHE A 127 -8.07 -16.30 -0.10
CA PHE A 127 -7.18 -16.61 1.03
C PHE A 127 -7.94 -17.13 2.25
N ALA A 128 -9.14 -16.62 2.51
CA ALA A 128 -10.02 -17.18 3.54
C ALA A 128 -10.37 -18.65 3.23
N LEU A 129 -10.68 -18.96 1.96
CA LEU A 129 -10.95 -20.32 1.52
C LEU A 129 -9.71 -21.23 1.65
N LEU A 130 -8.53 -20.74 1.25
CA LEU A 130 -7.27 -21.48 1.37
C LEU A 130 -6.96 -21.82 2.84
N GLY A 131 -7.10 -20.84 3.74
CA GLY A 131 -6.92 -21.05 5.18
C GLY A 131 -7.93 -22.06 5.75
N ALA A 132 -9.20 -21.98 5.36
CA ALA A 132 -10.22 -22.92 5.79
C ALA A 132 -9.92 -24.36 5.33
N VAL A 133 -9.46 -24.53 4.09
CA VAL A 133 -9.07 -25.85 3.56
C VAL A 133 -7.89 -26.42 4.33
N LEU A 134 -6.84 -25.64 4.60
CA LEU A 134 -5.68 -26.10 5.37
C LEU A 134 -6.08 -26.55 6.78
N LEU A 135 -6.92 -25.77 7.48
CA LEU A 135 -7.43 -26.14 8.81
C LEU A 135 -8.24 -27.44 8.78
N LEU A 136 -9.07 -27.64 7.75
CA LEU A 136 -9.85 -28.88 7.61
C LEU A 136 -8.99 -30.11 7.29
N LEU A 137 -7.87 -29.92 6.59
CA LEU A 137 -6.94 -31.00 6.27
C LEU A 137 -6.08 -31.40 7.49
N ASP A 138 -5.69 -30.43 8.32
CA ASP A 138 -4.91 -30.67 9.54
C ASP A 138 -5.76 -31.27 10.68
N ALA A 139 -7.06 -30.94 10.72
CA ALA A 139 -7.99 -31.48 11.71
C ALA A 139 -8.40 -32.95 11.47
N ARG A 140 -7.79 -33.67 10.52
CA ARG A 140 -8.05 -35.08 10.20
C ARG A 140 -6.85 -35.95 10.51
#